data_AF-A0A811KFH9-F1
#
_entry.id   AF-A0A811KFH9-F1
#
_cell.length_a   1.000
_cell.length_b   1.000
_cell.length_c   1.000
_cell.angle_alpha   90.00
_cell.angle_beta   90.00
_cell.angle_gamma   90.00
#
_symmetry.space_group_name_H-M   'P 1'
#
loop_
_entity.id
_entity.type
_entity.pdbx_description
1 polymer ?
#
loop_
_entity_poly.entity_id
_entity_poly.type
_entity_poly.pdbx_seq_one_letter_code
_entity_poly.pdbx_strand_id
1 'polypeptide(L)'
;MKDYRRFIVNFTLFDLLFTFTLGTLVKPDTIFPFQGCYINGWLRYFGHYGANVAIVLIIISGSLAIAMQAICLVYRFSVLQGNHKAMEFILSWKTWTVTYVCLVCSYTLAAVLVFSKMNLTEEEIKQEITRLAPELDAPLPDFTKVIMYLPPTNSVTLQGGIFIMVNFLIMEMVSLVCVIFLLKKLEKMKQAFSTVTYRLHRELTVALGMQVE
;
A
#
# COMPACT_ATOMS: atom_id res chain seq x y z
N MET A 1 13.69 -13.79 -20.69
CA MET A 1 12.21 -13.94 -20.81
C MET A 1 11.58 -14.80 -19.72
N LYS A 2 12.10 -15.99 -19.39
CA LYS A 2 11.52 -16.86 -18.34
C LYS A 2 11.45 -16.18 -16.96
N ASP A 3 12.50 -15.46 -16.57
CA ASP A 3 12.60 -14.77 -15.29
C ASP A 3 11.60 -13.61 -15.16
N TYR A 4 11.47 -12.82 -16.22
CA TYR A 4 10.47 -11.75 -16.30
C TYR A 4 9.03 -12.26 -16.18
N ARG A 5 8.73 -13.39 -16.84
CA ARG A 5 7.41 -14.03 -16.72
C ARG A 5 7.10 -14.46 -15.29
N ARG A 6 8.09 -15.04 -14.57
CA ARG A 6 7.94 -15.44 -13.16
C ARG A 6 7.68 -14.23 -12.27
N PHE A 7 8.43 -13.16 -12.46
CA PHE A 7 8.23 -11.91 -11.72
C PHE A 7 6.83 -11.34 -11.93
N ILE A 8 6.37 -11.24 -13.18
CA ILE A 8 5.03 -10.74 -13.50
C ILE A 8 3.95 -11.59 -12.85
N VAL A 9 4.03 -12.93 -12.96
CA VAL A 9 2.99 -13.80 -12.38
C VAL A 9 2.88 -13.58 -10.87
N ASN A 10 4.01 -13.49 -10.17
CA ASN A 10 3.99 -13.21 -8.73
C ASN A 10 3.40 -11.82 -8.45
N PHE A 11 3.85 -10.80 -9.16
CA PHE A 11 3.35 -9.43 -8.98
C PHE A 11 1.84 -9.32 -9.24
N THR A 12 1.36 -9.88 -10.35
CA THR A 12 -0.06 -9.86 -10.73
C THR A 12 -0.94 -10.61 -9.73
N LEU A 13 -0.44 -11.67 -9.09
CA LEU A 13 -1.21 -12.35 -8.04
C LEU A 13 -1.47 -11.42 -6.85
N PHE A 14 -0.50 -10.59 -6.46
CA PHE A 14 -0.65 -9.66 -5.35
C PHE A 14 -1.55 -8.49 -5.72
N ASP A 15 -1.47 -8.01 -6.97
CA ASP A 15 -2.39 -7.01 -7.51
C ASP A 15 -3.84 -7.53 -7.58
N LEU A 16 -4.02 -8.81 -7.91
CA LEU A 16 -5.32 -9.48 -7.85
C LEU A 16 -5.85 -9.54 -6.41
N LEU A 17 -5.00 -9.88 -5.43
CA LEU A 17 -5.39 -9.91 -4.01
C LEU A 17 -5.78 -8.52 -3.50
N PHE A 18 -5.03 -7.49 -3.89
CA PHE A 18 -5.35 -6.09 -3.60
C PHE A 18 -6.70 -5.69 -4.19
N THR A 19 -6.89 -5.95 -5.48
CA THR A 19 -8.14 -5.63 -6.21
C THR A 19 -9.33 -6.41 -5.65
N PHE A 20 -9.15 -7.68 -5.29
CA PHE A 20 -10.19 -8.49 -4.66
C PHE A 20 -10.58 -7.93 -3.29
N THR A 21 -9.60 -7.53 -2.50
CA THR A 21 -9.83 -6.97 -1.16
C THR A 21 -10.59 -5.65 -1.23
N LEU A 22 -10.11 -4.68 -2.00
CA LEU A 22 -10.76 -3.37 -2.08
C LEU A 22 -12.02 -3.39 -2.95
N GLY A 23 -12.05 -4.16 -4.03
CA GLY A 23 -13.17 -4.17 -4.99
C GLY A 23 -14.32 -5.10 -4.61
N THR A 24 -14.04 -6.23 -3.95
CA THR A 24 -15.05 -7.25 -3.62
C THR A 24 -15.36 -7.32 -2.13
N LEU A 25 -14.33 -7.38 -1.27
CA LEU A 25 -14.54 -7.53 0.18
C LEU A 25 -15.02 -6.24 0.83
N VAL A 26 -14.32 -5.13 0.57
CA VAL A 26 -14.58 -3.83 1.20
C VAL A 26 -15.55 -3.01 0.37
N LYS A 27 -15.21 -2.75 -0.91
CA LYS A 27 -15.92 -1.85 -1.82
C LYS A 27 -16.30 -0.53 -1.14
N PRO A 28 -15.30 0.28 -0.74
CA PRO A 28 -15.55 1.50 0.03
C PRO A 28 -16.24 2.54 -0.86
N ASP A 29 -17.24 3.22 -0.31
CA ASP A 29 -17.97 4.32 -0.97
C ASP A 29 -18.00 5.53 -0.04
N THR A 30 -17.25 6.58 -0.42
CA THR A 30 -16.93 7.69 0.48
C THR A 30 -18.16 8.49 0.88
N ILE A 31 -18.27 8.83 2.16
CA ILE A 31 -19.37 9.63 2.69
C ILE A 31 -18.89 11.08 2.82
N PHE A 32 -18.80 11.81 1.71
CA PHE A 32 -18.39 13.21 1.76
C PHE A 32 -19.48 14.10 2.41
N PRO A 33 -19.15 15.07 3.27
CA PRO A 33 -17.82 15.53 3.72
C PRO A 33 -17.28 14.84 4.99
N PHE A 34 -17.94 13.80 5.48
CA PHE A 34 -17.51 13.06 6.66
C PHE A 34 -16.25 12.22 6.35
N GLN A 35 -15.36 12.10 7.33
CA GLN A 35 -14.16 11.26 7.20
C GLN A 35 -14.51 9.78 7.38
N GLY A 36 -15.18 9.20 6.39
CA GLY A 36 -15.61 7.82 6.42
C GLY A 36 -16.10 7.31 5.06
N CYS A 37 -16.46 6.03 5.03
CA CYS A 37 -17.05 5.39 3.86
C CYS A 37 -18.11 4.36 4.26
N TYR A 38 -19.05 4.12 3.35
CA TYR A 38 -19.90 2.93 3.39
C TYR A 38 -19.11 1.71 2.94
N ILE A 39 -19.35 0.59 3.60
CA ILE A 39 -18.83 -0.70 3.20
C ILE A 39 -19.89 -1.39 2.35
N ASN A 40 -19.71 -1.40 1.02
CA ASN A 40 -20.66 -2.00 0.07
C ASN A 40 -20.30 -3.44 -0.35
N GLY A 41 -19.12 -3.93 0.06
CA GLY A 41 -18.62 -5.26 -0.29
C GLY A 41 -19.17 -6.38 0.59
N TRP A 42 -18.59 -7.56 0.51
CA TRP A 42 -19.00 -8.72 1.31
C TRP A 42 -18.91 -8.47 2.82
N LEU A 43 -18.02 -7.59 3.27
CA LEU A 43 -17.89 -7.26 4.68
C LEU A 43 -19.14 -6.58 5.27
N ARG A 44 -20.02 -6.01 4.44
CA ARG A 44 -21.28 -5.39 4.89
C ARG A 44 -22.18 -6.35 5.67
N TYR A 45 -22.13 -7.65 5.37
CA TYR A 45 -22.99 -8.65 6.01
C TYR A 45 -22.58 -8.97 7.45
N PHE A 46 -21.42 -8.49 7.88
CA PHE A 46 -20.91 -8.67 9.24
C PHE A 46 -21.14 -7.43 10.13
N GLY A 47 -21.89 -6.43 9.65
CA GLY A 47 -22.22 -5.23 10.43
C GLY A 47 -20.98 -4.47 10.90
N HIS A 48 -20.99 -4.01 12.15
CA HIS A 48 -19.88 -3.30 12.78
C HIS A 48 -18.55 -4.09 12.79
N TYR A 49 -18.59 -5.41 12.98
CA TYR A 49 -17.39 -6.26 12.87
C TYR A 49 -16.83 -6.25 11.44
N GLY A 50 -17.70 -6.19 10.44
CA GLY A 50 -17.32 -6.01 9.03
C GLY A 50 -16.54 -4.71 8.79
N ALA A 51 -16.97 -3.60 9.40
CA ALA A 51 -16.25 -2.34 9.34
C ALA A 51 -14.85 -2.43 9.99
N ASN A 52 -14.74 -3.10 11.15
CA ASN A 52 -13.44 -3.34 11.80
C ASN A 52 -12.47 -4.12 10.89
N VAL A 53 -12.95 -5.23 10.32
CA VAL A 53 -12.14 -6.05 9.40
C VAL A 53 -11.79 -5.25 8.14
N ALA A 54 -12.70 -4.42 7.64
CA ALA A 54 -12.45 -3.57 6.47
C ALA A 54 -11.29 -2.61 6.70
N ILE A 55 -11.20 -1.95 7.87
CA ILE A 55 -10.07 -1.07 8.21
C ILE A 55 -8.75 -1.83 8.14
N VAL A 56 -8.68 -3.00 8.78
CA VAL A 56 -7.48 -3.85 8.80
C VAL A 56 -7.07 -4.24 7.37
N LEU A 57 -8.03 -4.67 6.56
CA LEU A 57 -7.79 -5.08 5.18
C LEU A 57 -7.36 -3.92 4.28
N ILE A 58 -7.91 -2.71 4.45
CA ILE A 58 -7.48 -1.52 3.72
C ILE A 58 -6.02 -1.20 4.06
N ILE A 59 -5.65 -1.21 5.34
CA ILE A 59 -4.28 -0.92 5.78
C ILE A 59 -3.31 -1.95 5.21
N ILE A 60 -3.62 -3.24 5.33
CA ILE A 60 -2.79 -4.32 4.78
C ILE A 60 -2.65 -4.15 3.27
N SER A 61 -3.73 -3.85 2.56
CA SER A 61 -3.75 -3.66 1.11
C SER A 61 -2.88 -2.47 0.68
N GLY A 62 -3.03 -1.32 1.35
CA GLY A 62 -2.21 -0.13 1.09
C GLY A 62 -0.73 -0.39 1.34
N SER A 63 -0.39 -1.01 2.47
CA SER A 63 0.99 -1.37 2.80
C SER A 63 1.59 -2.38 1.82
N LEU A 64 0.82 -3.38 1.39
CA LEU A 64 1.25 -4.34 0.37
C LEU A 64 1.51 -3.64 -0.96
N ALA A 65 0.67 -2.70 -1.38
CA ALA A 65 0.88 -1.94 -2.61
C ALA A 65 2.22 -1.17 -2.58
N ILE A 66 2.52 -0.49 -1.47
CA ILE A 66 3.80 0.24 -1.29
C ILE A 66 4.98 -0.75 -1.30
N ALA A 67 4.87 -1.89 -0.60
CA ALA A 67 5.91 -2.92 -0.58
C ALA A 67 6.18 -3.50 -1.98
N MET A 68 5.12 -3.75 -2.76
CA MET A 68 5.25 -4.26 -4.13
C MET A 68 5.95 -3.25 -5.06
N GLN A 69 5.72 -1.96 -4.89
CA GLN A 69 6.44 -0.92 -5.63
C GLN A 69 7.95 -0.98 -5.37
N ALA A 70 8.38 -1.16 -4.12
CA ALA A 70 9.79 -1.33 -3.80
C ALA A 70 10.37 -2.64 -4.36
N ILE A 71 9.63 -3.75 -4.29
CA ILE A 71 10.06 -5.03 -4.87
C ILE A 71 10.26 -4.91 -6.40
N CYS A 72 9.39 -4.16 -7.09
CA CYS A 72 9.56 -3.83 -8.51
C CYS A 72 10.86 -3.10 -8.81
N LEU A 73 11.23 -2.12 -7.97
CA LEU A 73 12.51 -1.39 -8.12
C LEU A 73 13.70 -2.32 -7.88
N VAL A 74 13.64 -3.15 -6.84
CA VAL A 74 14.70 -4.12 -6.49
C VAL A 74 14.85 -5.21 -7.57
N TYR A 75 13.75 -5.63 -8.19
CA TYR A 75 13.78 -6.53 -9.35
C TYR A 75 14.52 -5.89 -10.53
N ARG A 76 14.12 -4.68 -10.94
CA ARG A 76 14.77 -3.94 -12.02
C ARG A 76 16.26 -3.72 -11.72
N PHE A 77 16.60 -3.40 -10.48
CA PHE A 77 17.98 -3.31 -10.01
C PHE A 77 18.76 -4.60 -10.24
N SER A 78 18.20 -5.73 -9.82
CA SER A 78 18.88 -7.02 -9.92
C SER A 78 19.08 -7.47 -11.36
N VAL A 79 18.17 -7.09 -12.27
CA VAL A 79 18.32 -7.33 -13.72
C VAL A 79 19.53 -6.55 -14.23
N LEU A 80 19.60 -5.25 -13.94
CA LEU A 80 20.68 -4.37 -14.40
C LEU A 80 22.04 -4.74 -13.79
N GLN A 81 22.05 -5.27 -12.57
CA GLN A 81 23.26 -5.66 -11.89
C GLN A 81 23.89 -6.97 -12.41
N GLY A 82 23.14 -7.79 -13.16
CA GLY A 82 23.55 -9.13 -13.57
C GLY A 82 23.81 -10.08 -12.39
N ASN A 83 23.30 -9.76 -11.18
CA ASN A 83 23.55 -10.55 -9.98
C ASN A 83 22.56 -11.72 -9.93
N HIS A 84 23.01 -12.89 -10.35
CA HIS A 84 22.20 -14.11 -10.36
C HIS A 84 21.61 -14.47 -8.98
N LYS A 85 22.36 -14.27 -7.89
CA LYS A 85 21.88 -14.58 -6.53
C LYS A 85 20.74 -13.66 -6.09
N ALA A 86 20.86 -12.36 -6.37
CA ALA A 86 19.80 -11.40 -6.08
C ALA A 86 18.56 -11.68 -6.95
N MET A 87 18.77 -12.04 -8.21
CA MET A 87 17.70 -12.42 -9.13
C MET A 87 16.95 -13.68 -8.66
N GLU A 88 17.65 -14.74 -8.29
CA GLU A 88 17.03 -15.97 -7.77
C GLU A 88 16.27 -15.69 -6.47
N PHE A 89 16.82 -14.85 -5.58
CA PHE A 89 16.15 -14.46 -4.35
C PHE A 89 14.82 -13.73 -4.62
N ILE A 90 14.82 -12.76 -5.54
CA ILE A 90 13.62 -11.97 -5.88
C ILE A 90 12.60 -12.79 -6.67
N LEU A 91 13.04 -13.76 -7.48
CA LEU A 91 12.13 -14.59 -8.27
C LEU A 91 11.60 -15.81 -7.50
N SER A 92 12.21 -16.13 -6.37
CA SER A 92 11.85 -17.30 -5.57
C SER A 92 10.46 -17.16 -4.97
N TRP A 93 9.59 -18.12 -5.28
CA TRP A 93 8.25 -18.21 -4.68
C TRP A 93 8.29 -18.26 -3.15
N LYS A 94 9.32 -18.87 -2.57
CA LYS A 94 9.52 -18.92 -1.11
C LYS A 94 9.71 -17.52 -0.54
N THR A 95 10.50 -16.67 -1.20
CA THR A 95 10.72 -15.29 -0.78
C THR A 95 9.41 -14.52 -0.81
N TRP A 96 8.65 -14.59 -1.91
CA TRP A 96 7.35 -13.92 -2.02
C TRP A 96 6.36 -14.38 -0.97
N THR A 97 6.28 -15.69 -0.71
CA THR A 97 5.38 -16.24 0.31
C THR A 97 5.78 -15.78 1.71
N VAL A 98 7.07 -15.88 2.06
CA VAL A 98 7.58 -15.44 3.37
C VAL A 98 7.38 -13.94 3.54
N THR A 99 7.70 -13.13 2.53
CA THR A 99 7.48 -11.68 2.55
C THR A 99 6.00 -11.35 2.73
N TYR A 100 5.10 -12.03 2.01
CA TYR A 100 3.66 -11.85 2.18
C TYR A 100 3.21 -12.17 3.60
N VAL A 101 3.57 -13.34 4.12
CA VAL A 101 3.20 -13.76 5.48
C VAL A 101 3.76 -12.78 6.52
N CYS A 102 5.02 -12.37 6.39
CA CYS A 102 5.63 -11.41 7.29
C CYS A 102 4.92 -10.05 7.25
N LEU A 103 4.62 -9.51 6.07
CA LEU A 103 3.92 -8.24 5.92
C LEU A 103 2.48 -8.33 6.43
N VAL A 104 1.73 -9.36 6.05
CA VAL A 104 0.36 -9.55 6.52
C VAL A 104 0.34 -9.70 8.03
N CYS A 105 1.21 -10.51 8.63
CA CYS A 105 1.26 -10.67 10.09
C CYS A 105 1.66 -9.38 10.80
N SER A 106 2.68 -8.65 10.32
CA SER A 106 3.15 -7.42 10.96
C SER A 106 2.11 -6.30 10.86
N TYR A 107 1.50 -6.12 9.68
CA TYR A 107 0.45 -5.11 9.49
C TYR A 107 -0.86 -5.51 10.15
N THR A 108 -1.21 -6.79 10.22
CA THR A 108 -2.36 -7.25 11.01
C THR A 108 -2.13 -6.96 12.49
N LEU A 109 -0.94 -7.27 13.02
CA LEU A 109 -0.60 -6.98 14.42
C LEU A 109 -0.62 -5.47 14.69
N ALA A 110 -0.03 -4.65 13.81
CA ALA A 110 -0.08 -3.20 13.92
C ALA A 110 -1.51 -2.67 13.83
N ALA A 111 -2.32 -3.19 12.90
CA ALA A 111 -3.72 -2.85 12.73
C ALA A 111 -4.53 -3.21 13.98
N VAL A 112 -4.32 -4.37 14.58
CA VAL A 112 -5.01 -4.77 15.82
C VAL A 112 -4.54 -3.94 17.02
N LEU A 113 -3.23 -3.69 17.18
CA LEU A 113 -2.74 -2.98 18.37
C LEU A 113 -3.00 -1.47 18.36
N VAL A 114 -2.96 -0.86 17.17
CA VAL A 114 -3.10 0.60 16.98
C VAL A 114 -4.50 0.93 16.49
N PHE A 115 -4.97 0.27 15.43
CA PHE A 115 -6.17 0.68 14.70
C PHE A 115 -7.47 0.05 15.24
N SER A 116 -7.43 -1.06 15.98
CA SER A 116 -8.64 -1.58 16.66
C SER A 116 -9.16 -0.60 17.72
N LYS A 117 -8.30 0.30 18.22
CA LYS A 117 -8.66 1.37 19.15
C LYS A 117 -9.22 2.62 18.46
N MET A 118 -9.17 2.68 17.13
CA MET A 118 -9.70 3.80 16.35
C MET A 118 -11.19 3.66 16.08
N ASN A 119 -11.74 2.45 16.13
CA ASN A 119 -13.12 2.25 15.73
C ASN A 119 -14.06 2.60 16.87
N LEU A 120 -14.85 3.65 16.64
CA LEU A 120 -15.96 4.04 17.49
C LEU A 120 -17.07 3.00 17.36
N THR A 121 -17.83 2.77 18.42
CA THR A 121 -19.05 1.98 18.35
C THR A 121 -20.06 2.63 17.40
N GLU A 122 -21.01 1.86 16.87
CA GLU A 122 -22.00 2.37 15.93
C GLU A 122 -22.79 3.58 16.48
N GLU A 123 -23.11 3.56 17.78
CA GLU A 123 -23.77 4.67 18.46
C GLU A 123 -22.89 5.92 18.56
N GLU A 124 -21.59 5.75 18.86
CA GLU A 124 -20.63 6.87 18.90
C GLU A 124 -20.41 7.46 17.50
N ILE A 125 -20.35 6.64 16.46
CA ILE A 125 -20.27 7.10 15.06
C ILE A 125 -21.51 7.95 14.72
N LYS A 126 -22.69 7.45 15.06
CA LYS A 126 -23.95 8.14 14.79
C LYS A 126 -24.03 9.48 15.53
N GLN A 127 -23.62 9.50 16.79
CA GLN A 127 -23.58 10.72 17.60
C GLN A 127 -22.61 11.75 17.02
N GLU A 128 -21.39 11.33 16.68
CA GLU A 128 -20.36 12.23 16.16
C GLU A 128 -20.71 12.80 14.78
N ILE A 129 -21.25 11.97 13.88
CA ILE A 129 -21.75 12.42 12.57
C ILE A 129 -22.93 13.39 12.74
N THR A 130 -23.88 13.07 13.63
CA THR A 130 -25.03 13.95 13.88
C THR A 130 -24.60 15.28 14.50
N ARG A 131 -23.53 15.27 15.31
CA ARG A 131 -22.92 16.48 15.88
C ARG A 131 -22.21 17.33 14.82
N LEU A 132 -21.50 16.71 13.88
CA LEU A 132 -20.72 17.39 12.83
C LEU A 132 -21.56 17.82 11.63
N ALA A 133 -22.70 17.18 11.35
CA ALA A 133 -23.52 17.48 10.18
C ALA A 133 -23.96 18.96 10.07
N PRO A 134 -24.37 19.65 11.16
CA PRO A 134 -24.70 21.06 11.11
C PRO A 134 -23.47 21.95 10.86
N GLU A 135 -22.29 21.57 11.35
CA GLU A 135 -21.05 22.33 11.15
C GLU A 135 -20.55 22.24 9.70
N LEU A 136 -20.83 21.12 9.02
CA LEU A 136 -20.41 20.84 7.65
C LEU A 136 -21.48 21.16 6.60
N ASP A 137 -22.66 21.66 7.00
CA ASP A 137 -23.83 21.90 6.13
C ASP A 137 -24.15 20.70 5.22
N ALA A 138 -24.11 19.49 5.80
CA ALA A 138 -24.22 18.24 5.05
C ALA A 138 -25.41 17.39 5.51
N PRO A 139 -26.08 16.67 4.60
CA PRO A 139 -27.15 15.75 4.96
C PRO A 139 -26.60 14.58 5.80
N LEU A 140 -27.43 14.07 6.72
CA LEU A 140 -27.07 12.89 7.50
C LEU A 140 -26.93 11.67 6.58
N PRO A 141 -25.87 10.87 6.74
CA PRO A 141 -25.71 9.63 6.01
C PRO A 141 -26.74 8.59 6.44
N ASP A 142 -27.03 7.66 5.53
CA ASP A 142 -27.84 6.47 5.81
C ASP A 142 -27.17 5.55 6.84
N PHE A 143 -27.61 5.63 8.09
CA PHE A 143 -27.13 4.81 9.20
C PHE A 143 -27.59 3.34 9.12
N THR A 144 -28.46 2.96 8.19
CA THR A 144 -28.82 1.54 8.00
C THR A 144 -27.71 0.75 7.32
N LYS A 145 -26.76 1.45 6.69
CA LYS A 145 -25.58 0.87 6.06
C LYS A 145 -24.43 0.78 7.04
N VAL A 146 -23.53 -0.18 6.79
CA VAL A 146 -22.29 -0.29 7.55
C VAL A 146 -21.37 0.88 7.21
N ILE A 147 -21.14 1.74 8.20
CA ILE A 147 -20.27 2.90 8.11
C ILE A 147 -18.93 2.57 8.76
N MET A 148 -17.85 2.78 8.02
CA MET A 148 -16.51 2.86 8.55
C MET A 148 -16.16 4.34 8.72
N TYR A 149 -15.99 4.78 9.96
CA TYR A 149 -15.73 6.18 10.29
C TYR A 149 -14.38 6.35 10.97
N LEU A 150 -13.62 7.34 10.52
CA LEU A 150 -12.30 7.69 11.02
C LEU A 150 -12.38 9.11 11.60
N PRO A 151 -12.63 9.26 12.92
CA PRO A 151 -12.80 10.57 13.50
C PRO A 151 -11.51 11.42 13.38
N PRO A 152 -11.59 12.69 12.96
CA PRO A 152 -10.42 13.57 12.82
C PRO A 152 -9.77 13.92 14.17
N THR A 153 -10.53 13.84 15.25
CA THR A 153 -10.15 14.32 16.59
C THR A 153 -9.49 13.26 17.47
N ASN A 154 -9.46 12.00 17.05
CA ASN A 154 -8.89 10.93 17.86
C ASN A 154 -7.36 10.95 17.78
N SER A 155 -6.68 10.94 18.93
CA SER A 155 -5.20 10.89 19.00
C SER A 155 -4.61 9.69 18.27
N VAL A 156 -5.40 8.64 18.10
CA VAL A 156 -5.04 7.44 17.35
C VAL A 156 -5.09 7.66 15.83
N THR A 157 -5.95 8.55 15.32
CA THR A 157 -5.95 8.96 13.90
C THR A 157 -4.67 9.66 13.50
N LEU A 158 -4.15 10.52 14.39
CA LEU A 158 -2.84 11.14 14.22
C LEU A 158 -1.71 10.10 14.20
N GLN A 159 -1.75 9.10 15.09
CA GLN A 159 -0.76 8.01 15.11
C GLN A 159 -0.81 7.17 13.82
N GLY A 160 -2.01 6.87 13.32
CA GLY A 160 -2.18 6.18 12.04
C GLY A 160 -1.62 6.98 10.87
N GLY A 161 -1.90 8.29 10.82
CA GLY A 161 -1.33 9.20 9.83
C GLY A 161 0.20 9.26 9.88
N ILE A 162 0.78 9.41 11.07
CA ILE A 162 2.24 9.39 11.28
C ILE A 162 2.82 8.05 10.81
N PHE A 163 2.19 6.93 11.17
CA PHE A 163 2.66 5.61 10.77
C PHE A 163 2.70 5.47 9.24
N ILE A 164 1.63 5.89 8.55
CA ILE A 164 1.57 5.85 7.08
C ILE A 164 2.65 6.75 6.48
N MET A 165 2.79 7.99 6.95
CA MET A 165 3.79 8.94 6.47
C MET A 165 5.22 8.45 6.68
N VAL A 166 5.54 7.90 7.85
CA VAL A 166 6.88 7.36 8.13
C VAL A 166 7.18 6.16 7.24
N ASN A 167 6.22 5.25 7.05
CA ASN A 167 6.41 4.12 6.13
C ASN A 167 6.60 4.59 4.69
N PHE A 168 5.83 5.59 4.24
CA PHE A 168 5.98 6.19 2.93
C PHE A 168 7.39 6.78 2.76
N LEU A 169 7.85 7.61 3.70
CA LEU A 169 9.18 8.21 3.68
C LEU A 169 10.32 7.17 3.70
N ILE A 170 10.20 6.12 4.51
CA ILE A 170 11.19 5.03 4.53
C ILE A 170 11.28 4.38 3.14
N MET A 171 10.13 4.11 2.51
CA MET A 171 10.07 3.45 1.22
C MET A 171 10.59 4.36 0.10
N GLU A 172 10.29 5.65 0.17
CA GLU A 172 10.84 6.67 -0.72
C GLU A 172 12.36 6.79 -0.58
N MET A 173 12.88 6.81 0.64
CA MET A 173 14.32 6.81 0.90
C MET A 173 15.00 5.55 0.37
N VAL A 174 14.39 4.36 0.54
CA VAL A 174 14.90 3.11 -0.04
C VAL A 174 14.92 3.18 -1.56
N SER A 175 13.85 3.71 -2.17
CA SER A 175 13.77 3.94 -3.61
C SER A 175 14.90 4.85 -4.11
N LEU A 176 15.08 6.00 -3.46
CA LEU A 176 16.10 7.00 -3.82
C LEU A 176 17.51 6.44 -3.66
N VAL A 177 17.79 5.72 -2.57
CA VAL A 177 19.07 5.01 -2.36
C VAL A 177 19.31 4.01 -3.49
N CYS A 178 18.29 3.22 -3.88
CA CYS A 178 18.40 2.28 -4.99
C CYS A 178 18.73 2.99 -6.31
N VAL A 179 18.08 4.13 -6.60
CA VAL A 179 18.35 4.95 -7.79
C VAL A 179 19.77 5.51 -7.78
N ILE A 180 20.26 6.06 -6.65
CA ILE A 180 21.64 6.57 -6.55
C ILE A 180 22.65 5.44 -6.78
N PHE A 181 22.45 4.28 -6.17
CA PHE A 181 23.33 3.12 -6.38
C PHE A 181 23.30 2.65 -7.84
N LEU A 182 22.14 2.70 -8.51
CA LEU A 182 22.02 2.40 -9.94
C LEU A 182 22.83 3.36 -10.79
N LEU A 183 22.68 4.66 -10.58
CA LEU A 183 23.41 5.67 -11.34
C LEU A 183 24.93 5.50 -11.16
N LYS A 184 25.40 5.29 -9.92
CA LYS A 184 26.82 5.02 -9.65
C LYS A 184 27.31 3.74 -10.33
N LYS A 185 26.51 2.67 -10.37
CA LYS A 185 26.91 1.41 -11.02
C LYS A 185 26.88 1.52 -12.54
N LEU A 186 25.88 2.19 -13.11
CA LEU A 186 25.80 2.50 -14.54
C LEU A 186 27.04 3.29 -14.97
N GLU A 187 27.45 4.29 -14.19
CA GLU A 187 28.65 5.08 -14.45
C GLU A 187 29.93 4.23 -14.44
N LYS A 188 30.06 3.30 -13.48
CA LYS A 188 31.16 2.33 -13.45
C LYS A 188 31.15 1.37 -14.65
N MET A 189 29.97 1.02 -15.16
CA MET A 189 29.81 0.14 -16.31
C MET A 189 29.77 0.87 -17.66
N LYS A 190 29.98 2.19 -17.68
CA LYS A 190 29.92 3.03 -18.89
C LYS A 190 30.82 2.52 -20.02
N GLN A 191 31.95 1.90 -19.68
CA GLN A 191 32.90 1.34 -20.66
C GLN A 191 32.45 0.01 -21.26
N ALA A 192 31.55 -0.73 -20.59
CA ALA A 192 31.04 -2.02 -21.06
C ALA A 192 29.79 -1.88 -21.94
N PHE A 193 29.13 -0.73 -21.91
CA PHE A 193 27.91 -0.46 -22.68
C PHE A 193 28.19 0.40 -23.91
N SER A 194 27.39 0.19 -24.97
CA SER A 194 27.35 1.15 -26.07
C SER A 194 26.80 2.50 -25.58
N THR A 195 27.22 3.60 -26.22
CA THR A 195 26.81 4.96 -25.86
C THR A 195 25.29 5.14 -25.83
N VAL A 196 24.58 4.47 -26.76
CA VAL A 196 23.11 4.48 -26.86
C VAL A 196 22.47 3.70 -25.73
N THR A 197 22.97 2.50 -25.42
CA THR A 197 22.46 1.67 -24.32
C THR A 197 22.64 2.35 -22.96
N TYR A 198 23.80 2.97 -22.74
CA TYR A 198 24.08 3.75 -21.53
C TYR A 198 23.13 4.94 -21.38
N ARG A 199 22.93 5.71 -22.46
CA ARG A 199 22.01 6.85 -22.45
C ARG A 199 20.58 6.44 -22.14
N LEU A 200 20.08 5.38 -22.80
CA LEU A 200 18.74 4.85 -22.56
C LEU A 200 18.55 4.38 -21.11
N HIS A 201 19.51 3.63 -20.55
CA HIS A 201 19.44 3.17 -19.16
C HIS A 201 19.53 4.31 -18.15
N ARG A 202 20.35 5.33 -18.41
CA ARG A 202 20.43 6.53 -17.56
C ARG A 202 19.13 7.32 -17.61
N GLU A 203 18.58 7.57 -18.80
CA GLU A 203 17.31 8.29 -18.98
C GLU A 203 16.14 7.54 -18.33
N LEU A 204 16.06 6.21 -18.48
CA LEU A 204 15.08 5.38 -17.77
C LEU A 204 15.26 5.42 -16.25
N THR A 205 16.50 5.40 -15.76
CA THR A 205 16.79 5.43 -14.31
C THR A 205 16.45 6.80 -13.71
N VAL A 206 16.72 7.89 -14.43
CA VAL A 206 16.36 9.26 -14.01
C VAL A 206 14.84 9.48 -14.10
N ALA A 207 14.19 9.04 -15.17
CA ALA A 207 12.74 9.07 -15.29
C ALA A 207 12.05 8.26 -14.18
N LEU A 208 12.65 7.13 -13.76
CA LEU A 208 12.19 6.37 -12.61
C LEU A 208 12.37 7.10 -11.28
N GLY A 209 13.47 7.85 -11.11
CA GLY A 209 13.64 8.72 -9.95
C GLY A 209 12.60 9.85 -9.92
N MET A 210 12.27 10.43 -11.08
CA MET A 210 11.25 11.48 -11.19
C MET A 210 9.80 10.98 -11.09
N GLN A 211 9.54 9.70 -11.38
CA GLN A 211 8.21 9.08 -11.18
C GLN A 211 7.89 8.77 -9.71
N VAL A 212 8.85 9.00 -8.81
CA VAL A 212 8.68 8.83 -7.36
C VAL A 212 8.35 10.16 -6.67
N GLU A 213 8.50 11.31 -7.37
CA GLU A 213 7.90 12.61 -7.00
C GLU A 213 6.43 12.70 -7.44
#